data_AF-A0A7Y2ETJ9-F1
#
_entry.id   AF-A0A7Y2ETJ9-F1
#
_cell.length_a   1.000
_cell.length_b   1.000
_cell.length_c   1.000
_cell.angle_alpha   90.00
_cell.angle_beta   90.00
_cell.angle_gamma   90.00
#
_symmetry.space_group_name_H-M   'P 1'
#
loop_
_entity.id
_entity.type
_entity.pdbx_description
1 polymer ?
#
loop_
_entity_poly.entity_id
_entity_poly.type
_entity_poly.pdbx_seq_one_letter_code
_entity_poly.pdbx_strand_id
1 'polypeptide(L)'
;HRHFADYFGITEAERNELWALVEQGKEIAEERHQPDSSNIGINVLINVGKWAGQSINHLHIHVIPRYKGDVDNPKGGVRAVIPDRRHCTIVE
;
A
#
# COMPACT_ATOMS: atom_id res chain seq x y z
N HIS A 1 -4.49 -17.51 11.24
CA HIS A 1 -3.42 -16.51 11.08
C HIS A 1 -3.25 -15.71 12.37
N ARG A 2 -2.01 -15.43 12.77
CA ARG A 2 -1.68 -14.67 14.00
C ARG A 2 -2.01 -13.19 13.78
N HIS A 3 -2.60 -12.52 14.77
CA HIS A 3 -2.94 -11.10 14.69
C HIS A 3 -1.75 -10.25 15.18
N PHE A 4 -1.30 -9.32 14.34
CA PHE A 4 -0.26 -8.33 14.67
C PHE A 4 -0.82 -6.93 14.50
N ALA A 5 -0.48 -6.03 15.41
CA ALA A 5 -0.79 -4.61 15.25
C ALA A 5 0.26 -3.87 14.41
N ASP A 6 1.48 -4.41 14.30
CA ASP A 6 2.66 -3.68 13.86
C ASP A 6 3.58 -4.55 12.99
N TYR A 7 4.10 -3.96 11.91
CA TYR A 7 5.09 -4.57 11.02
C TYR A 7 6.45 -4.82 11.69
N PHE A 8 6.86 -3.99 12.64
CA PHE A 8 8.13 -4.15 13.36
C PHE A 8 8.07 -5.27 14.40
N GLY A 9 6.87 -5.78 14.73
CA GLY A 9 6.66 -6.86 15.69
C GLY A 9 6.65 -8.27 15.10
N ILE A 10 6.86 -8.44 13.79
CA ILE A 10 6.83 -9.75 13.12
C ILE A 10 8.22 -10.36 13.00
N THR A 11 8.27 -11.68 12.86
CA THR A 11 9.51 -12.42 12.60
C THR A 11 10.02 -12.20 11.18
N GLU A 12 11.28 -12.52 10.93
CA GLU A 12 11.86 -12.47 9.58
C GLU A 12 11.13 -13.41 8.61
N ALA A 13 10.76 -14.61 9.06
CA ALA A 13 10.01 -15.56 8.25
C ALA A 13 8.65 -14.98 7.81
N GLU A 14 7.90 -14.39 8.75
CA GLU A 14 6.61 -13.75 8.44
C GLU A 14 6.78 -12.54 7.53
N ARG A 15 7.85 -11.77 7.70
CA ARG A 15 8.19 -10.66 6.80
C ARG A 15 8.41 -11.16 5.37
N ASN A 16 9.17 -12.23 5.20
CA ASN A 16 9.45 -12.80 3.88
C ASN A 16 8.17 -13.34 3.23
N GLU A 17 7.31 -14.03 4.00
CA GLU A 17 6.00 -14.49 3.52
C GLU A 17 5.10 -13.32 3.08
N LEU A 18 5.05 -12.23 3.86
CA LEU A 18 4.28 -11.04 3.49
C LEU A 18 4.80 -10.37 2.22
N TRP A 19 6.12 -10.26 2.04
CA TRP A 19 6.70 -9.68 0.82
C TRP A 19 6.50 -10.57 -0.40
N ALA A 20 6.51 -11.89 -0.25
CA ALA A 20 6.11 -12.79 -1.33
C ALA A 20 4.64 -12.58 -1.76
N LEU A 21 3.75 -12.23 -0.82
CA LEU A 21 2.37 -11.84 -1.15
C LEU A 21 2.28 -10.47 -1.83
N VAL A 22 3.15 -9.53 -1.47
CA VAL A 22 3.22 -8.22 -2.14
C VAL A 22 3.66 -8.38 -3.60
N GLU A 23 4.64 -9.25 -3.87
CA GLU A 23 5.08 -9.59 -5.22
C GLU A 23 3.94 -10.20 -6.05
N GLN A 24 3.21 -11.18 -5.49
CA GLN A 24 2.02 -11.74 -6.13
C GLN A 24 0.93 -10.69 -6.37
N GLY A 25 0.71 -9.78 -5.42
CA GLY A 25 -0.24 -8.67 -5.57
C GLY A 25 0.12 -7.73 -6.72
N LYS A 26 1.42 -7.46 -6.93
CA LYS A 26 1.92 -6.72 -8.10
C LYS A 26 1.62 -7.48 -9.39
N GLU A 27 1.93 -8.77 -9.47
CA GLU A 27 1.71 -9.57 -10.68
C GLU A 27 0.22 -9.59 -11.07
N ILE A 28 -0.66 -9.83 -10.09
CA ILE A 28 -2.11 -9.79 -10.28
C ILE A 28 -2.57 -8.41 -10.79
N ALA A 29 -1.99 -7.33 -10.26
CA ALA A 29 -2.29 -5.99 -10.75
C ALA A 29 -1.83 -5.79 -12.19
N GLU A 30 -0.64 -6.24 -12.55
CA GLU A 30 -0.12 -6.12 -13.92
C GLU A 30 -0.97 -6.92 -14.92
N GLU A 31 -1.40 -8.13 -14.56
CA GLU A 31 -2.23 -8.99 -15.39
C GLU A 31 -3.62 -8.40 -15.65
N ARG A 32 -4.28 -7.88 -14.61
CA ARG A 32 -5.65 -7.34 -14.71
C ARG A 32 -5.76 -6.08 -15.58
N HIS A 33 -4.63 -5.44 -15.88
CA HIS A 33 -4.58 -4.15 -16.54
C HIS A 33 -3.83 -4.20 -17.90
N GLN A 34 -3.76 -5.37 -18.52
CA GLN A 34 -3.31 -5.52 -19.91
C GLN A 34 -4.26 -4.83 -20.92
N PRO A 35 -3.74 -4.28 -22.04
CA PRO A 35 -2.36 -4.38 -22.55
C PRO A 35 -1.38 -3.29 -22.05
N ASP A 36 -1.84 -2.33 -21.26
CA ASP A 36 -1.03 -1.17 -20.82
C ASP A 36 -0.13 -1.43 -19.60
N SER A 37 0.15 -2.70 -19.30
CA SER A 37 0.93 -3.10 -18.10
C SER A 37 2.33 -2.48 -18.06
N SER A 38 2.89 -2.09 -19.21
CA SER A 38 4.17 -1.38 -19.32
C SER A 38 4.16 0.03 -18.73
N ASN A 39 2.99 0.63 -18.50
CA ASN A 39 2.81 1.96 -17.91
C ASN A 39 2.35 1.90 -16.43
N ILE A 40 2.38 0.73 -15.80
CA ILE A 40 1.96 0.55 -14.42
C ILE A 40 3.13 0.82 -13.47
N GLY A 41 2.93 1.75 -12.55
CA GLY A 41 3.74 1.89 -11.34
C GLY A 41 3.04 1.21 -10.16
N ILE A 42 3.79 0.85 -9.13
CA ILE A 42 3.21 0.32 -7.88
C ILE A 42 3.61 1.23 -6.72
N ASN A 43 2.64 1.59 -5.88
CA ASN A 43 2.92 2.12 -4.55
C ASN A 43 2.68 1.01 -3.53
N VAL A 44 3.67 0.78 -2.66
CA VAL A 44 3.57 -0.13 -1.52
C VAL A 44 3.61 0.70 -0.24
N LEU A 45 2.63 0.53 0.65
CA LEU A 45 2.54 1.30 1.90
C LEU A 45 2.21 0.42 3.09
N ILE A 46 2.87 0.72 4.21
CA ILE A 46 2.54 0.23 5.54
C ILE A 46 2.44 1.45 6.46
N ASN A 47 1.31 1.61 7.13
CA ASN A 47 1.15 2.61 8.19
C ASN A 47 1.27 1.92 9.55
N VAL A 48 2.19 2.42 10.38
CA VAL A 48 2.38 1.95 11.76
C VAL A 48 2.14 3.11 12.72
N GLY A 49 1.11 2.97 13.55
CA GLY A 49 0.70 3.95 14.55
C GLY A 49 -0.27 5.02 14.04
N LYS A 50 -0.99 5.62 14.99
CA LYS A 50 -2.03 6.67 14.77
C LYS A 50 -1.50 7.80 13.89
N TRP A 51 -0.30 8.31 14.19
CA TRP A 51 0.31 9.46 13.51
C TRP A 51 0.80 9.16 12.08
N ALA A 52 1.00 7.88 11.75
CA ALA A 52 1.25 7.44 10.38
C ALA A 52 -0.04 7.28 9.56
N GLY A 53 -1.22 7.43 10.19
CA GLY A 53 -2.52 7.20 9.55
C GLY A 53 -3.00 5.75 9.62
N GLN A 54 -2.49 4.95 10.57
CA GLN A 54 -3.04 3.62 10.83
C GLN A 54 -4.41 3.76 11.52
N SER A 55 -5.48 3.34 10.83
CA SER A 55 -6.85 3.35 11.36
C SER A 55 -7.26 2.02 11.99
N ILE A 56 -6.64 0.92 11.57
CA ILE A 56 -6.91 -0.44 12.06
C ILE A 56 -5.62 -1.01 12.63
N ASN A 57 -5.68 -1.48 13.89
CA ASN A 57 -4.56 -2.12 14.59
C ASN A 57 -4.38 -3.57 14.12
N HIS A 58 -4.29 -3.77 12.82
CA HIS A 58 -3.97 -5.03 12.16
C HIS A 58 -2.95 -4.75 11.05
N LEU A 59 -1.86 -5.48 11.03
CA LEU A 59 -0.83 -5.35 9.99
C LEU A 59 -1.44 -5.68 8.63
N HIS A 60 -1.41 -4.71 7.73
CA HIS A 60 -1.75 -4.88 6.33
C HIS A 60 -0.78 -4.06 5.48
N ILE A 61 -0.49 -4.58 4.30
CA ILE A 61 0.35 -3.91 3.31
C ILE A 61 -0.56 -3.52 2.15
N HIS A 62 -0.59 -2.24 1.80
CA HIS A 62 -1.29 -1.79 0.61
C HIS A 62 -0.39 -1.97 -0.60
N VAL A 63 -0.92 -2.63 -1.65
CA VAL A 63 -0.33 -2.66 -2.98
C VAL A 63 -1.28 -1.91 -3.89
N ILE A 64 -0.85 -0.75 -4.37
CA ILE A 64 -1.70 0.21 -5.09
C ILE A 64 -1.14 0.39 -6.49
N PRO A 65 -1.81 -0.13 -7.52
CA PRO A 65 -1.45 0.11 -8.92
C PRO A 65 -1.64 1.58 -9.28
N ARG A 66 -0.69 2.13 -10.03
CA ARG A 66 -0.64 3.51 -10.50
C ARG A 66 -0.48 3.52 -12.01
N TYR A 67 -1.09 4.47 -12.67
CA TYR A 67 -1.08 4.55 -14.13
C TYR A 67 -0.67 5.93 -14.60
N LYS A 68 -0.14 6.00 -15.82
CA LYS A 68 0.15 7.29 -16.44
C LYS A 68 -1.14 8.12 -16.54
N GLY A 69 -1.14 9.28 -15.89
CA GLY A 69 -2.28 10.21 -15.90
C GLY A 69 -3.38 9.89 -14.88
N ASP A 70 -3.19 8.93 -13.98
CA ASP A 70 -4.16 8.67 -12.90
C ASP A 70 -4.26 9.81 -11.87
N VAL A 71 -3.20 10.60 -11.75
CA VAL A 71 -3.12 11.84 -10.96
C VAL A 71 -2.24 12.85 -11.69
N ASP A 72 -2.50 14.14 -11.48
CA ASP A 72 -1.73 15.22 -12.12
C ASP A 72 -0.26 15.25 -11.71
N ASN A 73 0.04 14.91 -10.43
CA ASN A 73 1.40 14.91 -9.90
C ASN A 73 1.70 13.65 -9.06
N PRO A 74 2.39 12.63 -9.62
CA PRO A 74 2.65 11.37 -8.93
C PRO A 74 3.65 11.49 -7.77
N LYS A 75 4.41 12.60 -7.67
CA LYS A 75 5.42 12.80 -6.60
C LYS A 75 4.83 12.87 -5.19
N GLY A 76 3.51 13.05 -5.04
CA GLY A 76 2.83 13.00 -3.75
C GLY A 76 2.71 11.59 -3.14
N GLY A 77 3.12 10.54 -3.86
CA GLY A 77 3.14 9.17 -3.38
C GLY A 77 1.74 8.66 -3.01
N VAL A 78 1.66 7.80 -1.99
CA VAL A 78 0.41 7.13 -1.61
C VAL A 78 -0.67 8.12 -1.13
N ARG A 79 -0.26 9.24 -0.52
CA ARG A 79 -1.21 10.30 -0.11
C ARG A 79 -1.91 10.95 -1.30
N ALA A 80 -1.32 10.93 -2.48
CA ALA A 80 -1.92 11.51 -3.69
C ALA A 80 -2.82 10.52 -4.44
N VAL A 81 -2.94 9.25 -4.01
CA VAL A 81 -3.73 8.23 -4.72
C VAL A 81 -5.21 8.61 -4.80
N ILE A 82 -5.76 9.23 -3.75
CA ILE A 82 -7.11 9.80 -3.79
C ILE A 82 -7.00 11.26 -3.32
N PRO A 83 -6.79 12.20 -4.25
CA PRO A 83 -6.53 13.60 -3.91
C PRO A 83 -7.61 14.22 -3.03
N ASP A 84 -8.87 13.86 -3.24
CA ASP A 84 -10.00 14.42 -2.48
C ASP A 84 -10.17 13.81 -1.08
N ARG A 85 -9.45 12.72 -0.76
CA ARG A 85 -9.51 12.03 0.54
C ARG A 85 -8.21 12.08 1.33
N ARG A 86 -7.40 13.12 1.08
CA ARG A 86 -6.09 13.33 1.74
C ARG A 86 -6.14 13.62 3.24
N HIS A 87 -7.29 14.04 3.77
CA HIS A 87 -7.42 14.50 5.15
C HIS A 87 -7.97 13.39 6.04
N CYS A 88 -7.10 12.83 6.87
CA CYS A 88 -7.50 12.12 8.09
C CYS A 88 -7.28 13.08 9.25
N THR A 89 -8.36 13.65 9.80
CA THR A 89 -8.25 14.54 10.97
C THR A 89 -7.94 13.69 12.18
N ILE A 90 -6.75 13.84 12.74
CA ILE A 90 -6.40 13.24 14.02
C ILE A 90 -7.05 14.10 15.09
N VAL A 91 -8.21 13.67 15.58
CA VAL A 91 -8.81 14.20 16.81
C VAL A 91 -8.09 13.61 18.02
N GLU A 92 -7.79 14.47 19.00
CA GLU A 92 -7.15 14.11 20.27
C GLU A 92 -7.98 13.11 21.06
#